data_AF-A0A955SI13-F1
#
_entry.id   AF-A0A955SI13-F1
#
_cell.length_a   1.000
_cell.length_b   1.000
_cell.length_c   1.000
_cell.angle_alpha   90.00
_cell.angle_beta   90.00
_cell.angle_gamma   90.00
#
_symmetry.space_group_name_H-M   'P 1'
#
loop_
_entity.id
_entity.type
_entity.pdbx_description
1 polymer ?
#
loop_
_entity_poly.entity_id
_entity_poly.type
_entity_poly.pdbx_seq_one_letter_code
_entity_poly.pdbx_strand_id
1 'polypeptide(L)' 'YPFHEESQLVAKVVESQAIPFLDLLPAVIHEEPGTLWVTPTDAHPNGKAGALFAQQIFQELQKSFPQFF' A
#
# COMPACT_ATOMS: atom_id res chain seq x y z
N TYR A 1 -7.19 11.22 -2.08
CA TYR A 1 -6.81 10.23 -1.06
C TYR A 1 -6.29 10.98 0.15
N PRO A 2 -6.97 10.95 1.30
CA PRO A 2 -6.89 12.09 2.23
C PRO A 2 -5.78 12.00 3.29
N PHE A 3 -5.07 10.87 3.41
CA PHE A 3 -4.22 10.61 4.57
C PHE A 3 -2.71 10.79 4.31
N HIS A 4 -2.33 11.78 3.50
CA HIS A 4 -0.92 11.99 3.16
C HIS A 4 -0.10 12.33 4.42
N GLU A 5 -0.63 13.20 5.28
CA GLU A 5 0.07 13.62 6.51
C GLU A 5 0.25 12.43 7.47
N GLU A 6 -0.78 11.60 7.64
CA GLU A 6 -0.73 10.40 8.46
C GLU A 6 0.26 9.37 7.90
N SER A 7 0.27 9.16 6.58
CA SER A 7 1.26 8.29 5.93
C SER A 7 2.70 8.77 6.19
N GLN A 8 2.94 10.09 6.10
CA GLN A 8 4.26 10.67 6.40
C GLN A 8 4.64 10.52 7.88
N LEU A 9 3.69 10.65 8.80
CA LEU A 9 3.93 10.41 10.22
C LEU A 9 4.31 8.95 10.49
N VAL A 10 3.60 7.99 9.89
CA VAL A 10 3.91 6.56 10.01
C VAL A 10 5.30 6.28 9.44
N ALA A 11 5.60 6.75 8.23
CA ALA A 11 6.91 6.59 7.58
C ALA A 11 8.05 7.09 8.47
N LYS A 12 7.93 8.32 8.98
CA LYS A 12 8.94 8.93 9.86
C LYS A 12 9.18 8.11 11.13
N VAL A 13 8.14 7.58 11.76
CA VAL A 13 8.25 6.78 12.99
C VAL A 13 8.98 5.45 12.72
N VAL A 14 8.64 4.74 11.64
CA VAL A 14 9.25 3.44 11.35
C VAL A 14 10.69 3.58 10.84
N GLU A 15 10.96 4.60 10.02
CA GLU A 15 12.30 4.89 9.52
C GLU A 15 13.27 5.28 10.66
N SER A 16 12.79 6.00 11.69
CA SER A 16 13.59 6.30 12.88
C SER A 16 14.05 5.06 13.66
N GLN A 17 13.40 3.91 13.41
CA GLN A 17 13.71 2.61 14.00
C GLN A 17 14.42 1.67 13.00
N ALA A 18 14.87 2.19 11.86
CA ALA A 18 15.45 1.41 10.76
C ALA A 18 14.52 0.32 10.22
N ILE A 19 13.20 0.51 10.33
CA ILE A 19 12.19 -0.38 9.75
C ILE A 19 11.78 0.20 8.39
N PRO A 20 11.86 -0.58 7.29
CA PRO A 20 11.44 -0.12 5.97
C PRO A 20 9.94 0.26 5.93
N PHE A 21 9.63 1.37 5.26
CA PHE A 21 8.26 1.78 4.96
C PHE A 21 7.93 1.51 3.49
N LEU A 22 6.80 0.84 3.25
CA LEU A 22 6.25 0.63 1.91
C LEU A 22 4.93 1.38 1.77
N ASP A 23 4.90 2.40 0.91
CA ASP A 23 3.66 3.08 0.55
C ASP A 23 2.91 2.29 -0.53
N LEU A 24 1.69 1.87 -0.22
CA LEU A 24 0.81 1.15 -1.15
C LEU A 24 -0.15 2.07 -1.90
N LEU A 25 -0.24 3.36 -1.56
CA LEU A 25 -1.08 4.32 -2.26
C LEU A 25 -0.79 4.39 -3.77
N PRO A 26 0.49 4.38 -4.22
CA PRO A 26 0.81 4.39 -5.66
C PRO A 26 0.18 3.23 -6.44
N ALA A 27 -0.09 2.09 -5.80
CA ALA A 27 -0.68 0.93 -6.46
C ALA A 27 -2.15 1.14 -6.88
N VAL A 28 -2.84 2.14 -6.31
CA VAL A 28 -4.28 2.36 -6.52
C VAL A 28 -4.67 3.81 -6.79
N ILE A 29 -3.74 4.77 -6.75
CA ILE A 29 -4.03 6.21 -6.88
C ILE A 29 -4.66 6.60 -8.22
N HIS A 30 -4.45 5.78 -9.26
CA HIS A 30 -4.99 6.00 -10.60
C HIS A 30 -6.29 5.23 -10.88
N GLU A 31 -6.77 4.46 -9.92
CA GLU A 31 -8.03 3.72 -10.02
C GLU A 31 -9.24 4.60 -9.65
N GLU A 32 -10.42 4.26 -10.16
CA GLU A 32 -11.66 4.89 -9.70
C GLU A 32 -11.93 4.46 -8.24
N PRO A 33 -12.04 5.41 -7.28
CA PRO A 33 -12.10 5.07 -5.86
C PRO A 33 -13.28 4.15 -5.47
N GLY A 34 -14.46 4.32 -6.04
CA GLY A 34 -15.63 3.48 -5.79
C GLY A 34 -15.43 2.01 -6.16
N THR A 35 -14.52 1.70 -7.08
CA THR A 35 -14.19 0.32 -7.49
C THR A 35 -13.22 -0.41 -6.55
N LEU A 36 -12.70 0.23 -5.50
CA LEU A 36 -11.66 -0.34 -4.65
C LEU A 36 -12.19 -0.96 -3.35
N TRP A 37 -13.44 -0.68 -2.98
CA TRP A 37 -14.03 -1.08 -1.71
C TRP A 37 -14.96 -2.29 -1.85
N VAL A 38 -15.18 -3.05 -0.77
CA VAL A 38 -16.15 -4.16 -0.76
C VAL A 38 -17.57 -3.64 -0.95
N THR A 39 -17.92 -2.56 -0.25
CA THR A 39 -19.16 -1.79 -0.44
C THR A 39 -18.89 -0.30 -0.21
N PRO A 40 -19.75 0.63 -0.65
CA PRO A 40 -19.52 2.08 -0.47
C PRO A 40 -19.37 2.55 0.99
N THR A 41 -19.95 1.81 1.94
CA THR A 41 -19.87 2.12 3.39
C THR A 41 -18.81 1.31 4.12
N ASP A 42 -18.16 0.38 3.43
CA ASP A 42 -17.16 -0.51 4.00
C ASP A 42 -15.76 -0.13 3.49
N ALA A 43 -14.93 0.40 4.38
CA ALA A 43 -13.58 0.84 4.06
C ALA A 43 -12.56 -0.31 3.85
N HIS A 44 -13.00 -1.58 3.84
CA HIS A 44 -12.12 -2.69 3.49
C HIS A 44 -11.88 -2.75 1.96
N PRO A 45 -10.62 -3.01 1.53
CA PRO A 45 -10.33 -3.22 0.13
C PRO A 45 -11.02 -4.48 -0.40
N ASN A 46 -11.54 -4.42 -1.62
CA ASN A 46 -12.06 -5.59 -2.31
C ASN A 46 -10.96 -6.40 -3.00
N GLY A 47 -11.34 -7.46 -3.71
CA GLY A 47 -10.39 -8.33 -4.41
C GLY A 47 -9.53 -7.62 -5.46
N LYS A 48 -10.05 -6.57 -6.12
CA LYS A 48 -9.28 -5.76 -7.09
C LYS A 48 -8.17 -4.99 -6.36
N ALA A 49 -8.53 -4.23 -5.31
CA ALA A 49 -7.56 -3.49 -4.51
C ALA A 49 -6.52 -4.43 -3.87
N GLY A 50 -6.97 -5.57 -3.32
CA GLY A 50 -6.10 -6.58 -2.75
C GLY A 50 -5.07 -7.14 -3.74
N ALA A 51 -5.47 -7.39 -5.00
CA ALA A 51 -4.56 -7.84 -6.05
C ALA A 51 -3.48 -6.79 -6.39
N LEU A 52 -3.87 -5.52 -6.50
CA LEU A 52 -2.95 -4.40 -6.76
C LEU A 52 -1.95 -4.22 -5.62
N PHE A 53 -2.41 -4.28 -4.36
CA PHE A 53 -1.53 -4.24 -3.19
C PHE A 53 -0.58 -5.43 -3.14
N ALA A 54 -1.07 -6.64 -3.39
CA ALA A 54 -0.24 -7.85 -3.40
C ALA A 54 0.86 -7.77 -4.47
N GLN A 55 0.56 -7.23 -5.66
CA GLN A 55 1.54 -7.01 -6.71
C GLN A 55 2.65 -6.05 -6.28
N GLN A 56 2.29 -4.91 -5.69
CA GLN A 56 3.26 -3.92 -5.20
C GLN A 56 4.14 -4.49 -4.08
N ILE A 57 3.54 -5.23 -3.13
CA ILE A 57 4.28 -5.91 -2.05
C ILE A 57 5.27 -6.93 -2.64
N PHE A 58 4.82 -7.74 -3.59
CA PHE A 58 5.66 -8.75 -4.22
C PHE A 58 6.86 -8.11 -4.94
N GLN A 59 6.65 -7.03 -5.69
CA GLN A 59 7.73 -6.28 -6.34
C GLN A 59 8.74 -5.74 -5.32
N GLU A 60 8.29 -5.19 -4.19
CA GLU A 60 9.19 -4.70 -3.15
C GLU A 60 9.97 -5.85 -2.50
N LEU A 61 9.33 -7.00 -2.28
CA LEU A 61 10.02 -8.19 -1.75
C LEU A 61 11.09 -8.71 -2.71
N GLN A 62 10.82 -8.76 -4.01
CA GLN A 62 11.83 -9.13 -5.02
C GLN A 62 13.02 -8.17 -5.03
N LYS A 63 12.76 -6.87 -4.88
CA LYS A 63 13.79 -5.84 -4.84
C LYS A 63 14.61 -5.87 -3.55
N SER A 64 13.95 -6.01 -2.40
CA SER A 64 14.58 -5.98 -1.08
C SER A 64 15.27 -7.30 -0.72
N PHE A 65 14.80 -8.43 -1.25
CA PHE A 65 15.35 -9.76 -0.96
C PHE A 65 15.51 -10.62 -2.21
N PRO A 66 16.35 -10.20 -3.18
CA PRO A 66 16.50 -10.88 -4.47
C PRO A 66 17.02 -12.33 -4.36
N GLN A 67 17.60 -12.72 -3.23
CA GLN A 67 18.05 -14.10 -2.99
C GLN A 67 16.91 -15.10 -2.76
N PHE A 68 15.68 -14.64 -2.49
CA PHE A 68 14.52 -15.50 -2.23
C PHE A 68 13.52 -15.58 -3.39
N PHE A 69 13.80 -14.91 -4.52
CA PHE A 69 12.93 -14.84 -5.70
C PHE A 69 13.73 -15.07 -6.98
#